data_AF-A0A3Q0KS56-F1
#
_entry.id   AF-A0A3Q0KS56-F1
#
_cell.length_a   1.000
_cell.length_b   1.000
_cell.length_c   1.000
_cell.angle_alpha   90.00
_cell.angle_beta   90.00
_cell.angle_gamma   90.00
#
_symmetry.space_group_name_H-M   'P 1'
#
loop_
_entity.id
_entity.type
_entity.pdbx_description
1 polymer ?
#
loop_
_entity_poly.entity_id
_entity_poly.type
_entity_poly.pdbx_seq_one_letter_code
_entity_poly.pdbx_strand_id
1 'polypeptide(L)'
;MSWLFGFGKQTSKDFDIPSDVPPPPTPPASLQDKKQSKDTASAYRFDSAALERAAKAARELESSKHAKEAFDLSQKHEQTLQMEYQSKMKEYELGLEQIKIQQYRAQQEERRKTLEEEAKIQKQRADYQDMLARKRQEDQIALQAKAQADNLKKQEESVQKQEAMRRATIEFESDLRHKNEMKQIEAKIRGEAAVERENRELRLERARVDAREYRQTVLESITTAGSVIGNGISNLLSQPDKMATVIGSLTLLAGGVYGAKYGIGTFAKVIESRIGKPALVRETSRLNIVDTCRHPIKTAKTVLQRPTDPLEGIILRPELEASLRKIAIATRHTKANKGFYRNILMAGPPGTGKTMFAKSLAMHSGMDYAILTGGDIAPMGSEGVTAVHKVFEWAKTSRKGVLLFVDEADAFLRKRDQERISEGVRATLNAFLYRTGEQSKKFMLVLASNQPEQFDWAINDRMDEIVQFTLPGLEERERLVRHYFDRFLLQPSLTKSHRIHLAENINYAVKCAEVAKRTTGLSGREISKIAVGWQTAAYSSEDGVLTEGMMDAVVDSAIAANRQKQEWRHYRLPDAVEAVPN
;
A
#
# COMPACT_ATOMS: atom_id res chain seq x y z
N MET A 1 30.64 39.10 -3.25
CA MET A 1 31.54 39.11 -4.42
C MET A 1 30.73 38.64 -5.63
N SER A 2 29.71 39.41 -6.06
CA SER A 2 29.71 40.45 -7.12
C SER A 2 29.71 39.87 -8.54
N TRP A 3 28.58 40.03 -9.25
CA TRP A 3 28.34 40.05 -10.72
C TRP A 3 26.80 39.99 -10.89
N LEU A 4 25.94 41.03 -10.90
CA LEU A 4 25.91 42.44 -11.36
C LEU A 4 25.78 42.64 -12.88
N PHE A 5 24.55 42.50 -13.39
CA PHE A 5 23.76 43.48 -14.18
C PHE A 5 22.93 42.82 -15.31
N GLY A 6 21.61 43.01 -15.24
CA GLY A 6 20.64 42.61 -16.25
C GLY A 6 19.31 43.34 -16.03
N PHE A 7 19.31 44.64 -16.32
CA PHE A 7 18.14 45.53 -16.29
C PHE A 7 17.17 45.16 -17.42
N GLY A 8 15.90 44.87 -17.09
CA GLY A 8 14.85 44.58 -18.06
C GLY A 8 13.48 44.94 -17.51
N LYS A 9 12.96 46.09 -17.96
CA LYS A 9 11.65 46.71 -17.66
C LYS A 9 10.50 45.72 -17.49
N GLN A 10 9.75 45.81 -16.39
CA GLN A 10 8.33 45.47 -16.36
C GLN A 10 7.59 46.35 -15.34
N THR A 11 7.01 47.41 -15.90
CA THR A 11 5.84 48.21 -15.48
C THR A 11 5.21 47.90 -14.13
N SER A 12 5.34 48.86 -13.21
CA SER A 12 4.40 49.13 -12.13
C SER A 12 3.02 49.41 -12.73
N LYS A 13 2.02 48.59 -12.40
CA LYS A 13 0.62 48.99 -12.46
C LYS A 13 0.20 49.25 -11.03
N ASP A 14 0.07 50.53 -10.73
CA ASP A 14 -0.59 51.04 -9.53
C ASP A 14 -1.97 50.40 -9.42
N PHE A 15 -2.23 49.74 -8.30
CA PHE A 15 -3.56 49.29 -7.93
C PHE A 15 -4.19 50.42 -7.12
N ASP A 16 -4.99 51.25 -7.78
CA ASP A 16 -5.85 52.23 -7.14
C ASP A 16 -6.80 51.51 -6.17
N ILE A 17 -6.68 51.85 -4.89
CA ILE A 17 -7.58 51.41 -3.83
C ILE A 17 -8.80 52.34 -3.88
N PRO A 18 -10.03 51.84 -4.15
CA PRO A 18 -11.21 52.68 -4.04
C PRO A 18 -11.48 52.93 -2.54
N SER A 19 -11.32 54.18 -2.13
CA SER A 19 -11.67 54.66 -0.79
C SER A 19 -13.12 55.12 -0.79
N ASP A 20 -14.06 54.19 -0.84
CA ASP A 20 -15.50 54.47 -0.68
C ASP A 20 -16.04 53.74 0.55
N VAL A 21 -15.85 54.36 1.73
CA VAL A 21 -16.58 54.01 2.96
C VAL A 21 -17.60 55.14 3.18
N PRO A 22 -18.91 54.86 3.16
CA PRO A 22 -19.91 55.91 3.40
C PRO A 22 -19.88 56.33 4.88
N PRO A 23 -20.07 57.62 5.20
CA PRO A 23 -20.16 58.07 6.58
C PRO A 23 -21.46 57.57 7.23
N PRO A 24 -21.53 57.49 8.57
CA PRO A 24 -22.75 57.07 9.26
C PRO A 24 -23.88 58.11 9.02
N PRO A 25 -25.15 57.69 8.99
CA PRO A 25 -26.26 58.58 8.67
C PRO A 25 -26.45 59.64 9.76
N THR A 26 -26.56 60.89 9.31
CA THR A 26 -26.94 62.04 10.12
C THR A 26 -28.39 61.91 10.64
N PRO A 27 -28.69 62.38 11.87
CA PRO A 27 -30.04 62.33 12.42
C PRO A 27 -30.99 63.19 11.56
N PRO A 28 -32.26 62.79 11.37
CA PRO A 28 -33.15 63.45 10.44
C PRO A 28 -33.43 64.89 10.89
N ALA A 29 -33.21 65.80 9.94
CA ALA A 29 -33.46 67.23 10.07
C ALA A 29 -34.91 67.50 10.49
N SER A 30 -35.05 68.40 11.47
CA SER A 30 -36.31 69.01 11.88
C SER A 30 -37.03 69.58 10.67
N LEU A 31 -38.17 68.97 10.32
CA LEU A 31 -39.14 69.52 9.38
C LEU A 31 -39.62 70.87 9.91
N GLN A 32 -39.10 71.92 9.27
CA GLN A 32 -39.71 73.24 9.25
C GLN A 32 -41.08 73.11 8.57
N ASP A 33 -42.15 73.10 9.33
CA ASP A 33 -43.47 73.43 8.81
C ASP A 33 -44.12 74.56 9.62
N LYS A 34 -43.92 75.75 9.05
CA LYS A 34 -44.91 76.79 8.77
C LYS A 34 -46.17 76.85 9.66
N LYS A 35 -46.24 77.99 10.34
CA LYS A 35 -47.43 78.86 10.48
C LYS A 35 -48.63 78.25 11.23
N GLN A 36 -48.69 78.52 12.53
CA GLN A 36 -49.82 79.20 13.20
C GLN A 36 -49.48 79.44 14.68
N SER A 37 -48.49 80.30 14.92
CA SER A 37 -48.22 80.86 16.24
C SER A 37 -49.05 82.14 16.43
N LYS A 38 -50.36 81.97 16.60
CA LYS A 38 -51.28 82.98 17.15
C LYS A 38 -52.39 82.22 17.86
N ASP A 39 -52.64 82.58 19.12
CA ASP A 39 -53.84 82.27 19.90
C ASP A 39 -53.86 81.02 20.81
N THR A 40 -52.72 80.45 21.23
CA THR A 40 -52.71 79.51 22.38
C THR A 40 -52.75 80.22 23.75
N ALA A 41 -52.48 81.52 23.80
CA ALA A 41 -52.56 82.32 25.02
C ALA A 41 -54.01 82.73 25.40
N SER A 42 -54.98 82.65 24.48
CA SER A 42 -56.39 82.96 24.76
C SER A 42 -57.17 81.77 25.34
N ALA A 43 -56.67 80.54 25.16
CA ALA A 43 -57.28 79.30 25.68
C ALA A 43 -57.24 79.17 27.21
N TYR A 44 -56.43 80.00 27.89
CA TYR A 44 -56.30 80.04 29.35
C TYR A 44 -56.97 81.27 30.01
N ARG A 45 -57.85 82.01 29.31
CA ARG A 45 -58.67 83.04 29.95
C ARG A 45 -59.74 82.39 30.83
N PHE A 46 -59.59 82.57 32.14
CA PHE A 46 -60.59 82.21 33.14
C PHE A 46 -61.92 82.94 32.85
N ASP A 47 -62.90 82.23 32.29
CA ASP A 47 -64.23 82.76 32.01
C ASP A 47 -65.09 82.70 33.28
N SER A 48 -65.04 83.77 34.08
CA SER A 48 -65.85 83.90 35.30
C SER A 48 -67.35 83.76 35.01
N ALA A 49 -67.81 84.14 33.82
CA ALA A 49 -69.21 84.03 33.42
C ALA A 49 -69.61 82.58 33.08
N ALA A 50 -68.69 81.75 32.58
CA ALA A 50 -68.94 80.32 32.43
C ALA A 50 -69.07 79.63 33.80
N LEU A 51 -68.22 80.00 34.76
CA LEU A 51 -68.24 79.47 36.12
C LEU A 51 -69.51 79.91 36.87
N GLU A 52 -69.95 81.15 36.67
CA GLU A 52 -71.20 81.67 37.26
C GLU A 52 -72.44 81.01 36.63
N ARG A 53 -72.44 80.77 35.31
CA ARG A 53 -73.50 79.99 34.63
C ARG A 53 -73.55 78.55 35.12
N ALA A 54 -72.39 77.90 35.29
CA ALA A 54 -72.30 76.54 35.83
C ALA A 54 -72.77 76.50 37.30
N ALA A 55 -72.41 77.49 38.12
CA ALA A 55 -72.86 77.60 39.50
C ALA A 55 -74.39 77.83 39.60
N LYS A 56 -74.95 78.66 38.72
CA LYS A 56 -76.41 78.87 38.63
C LYS A 56 -77.11 77.58 38.19
N ALA A 57 -76.61 76.90 37.17
CA ALA A 57 -77.13 75.62 36.72
C ALA A 57 -77.07 74.56 37.83
N ALA A 58 -75.98 74.49 38.59
CA ALA A 58 -75.84 73.56 39.72
C ALA A 58 -76.89 73.82 40.82
N ARG A 59 -77.13 75.09 41.18
CA ARG A 59 -78.17 75.46 42.15
C ARG A 59 -79.58 75.11 41.68
N GLU A 60 -79.88 75.36 40.39
CA GLU A 60 -81.16 74.98 39.80
C GLU A 60 -81.35 73.46 39.81
N LEU A 61 -80.29 72.71 39.52
CA LEU A 61 -80.29 71.24 39.54
C LEU A 61 -80.53 70.69 40.96
N GLU A 62 -79.89 71.26 41.98
CA GLU A 62 -80.08 70.90 43.39
C GLU A 62 -81.52 71.14 43.89
N SER A 63 -82.19 72.17 43.37
CA SER A 63 -83.58 72.49 43.72
C SER A 63 -84.62 71.59 43.05
N SER A 64 -84.22 70.80 42.04
CA SER A 64 -85.12 69.97 41.26
C SER A 64 -85.47 68.66 41.99
N LYS A 65 -86.68 68.13 41.75
CA LYS A 65 -87.10 66.81 42.27
C LYS A 65 -86.19 65.66 41.79
N HIS A 66 -85.43 65.88 40.71
CA HIS A 66 -84.58 64.89 40.04
C HIS A 66 -83.08 65.09 40.32
N ALA A 67 -82.71 65.92 41.31
CA ALA A 67 -81.32 66.24 41.62
C ALA A 67 -80.42 64.99 41.77
N LYS A 68 -80.93 63.94 42.43
CA LYS A 68 -80.21 62.66 42.61
C LYS A 68 -80.00 61.93 41.28
N GLU A 69 -81.02 61.85 40.43
CA GLU A 69 -80.94 61.17 39.12
C GLU A 69 -79.98 61.90 38.18
N ALA A 70 -79.99 63.23 38.21
CA ALA A 70 -79.09 64.04 37.41
C ALA A 70 -77.62 63.94 37.90
N PHE A 71 -77.39 63.85 39.21
CA PHE A 71 -76.07 63.58 39.77
C PHE A 71 -75.54 62.19 39.38
N ASP A 72 -76.39 61.15 39.47
CA ASP A 72 -76.01 59.79 39.07
C ASP A 72 -75.73 59.70 37.57
N LEU A 73 -76.48 60.42 36.73
CA LEU A 73 -76.22 60.52 35.29
C LEU A 73 -74.90 61.25 35.01
N SER A 74 -74.63 62.36 35.73
CA SER A 74 -73.35 63.08 35.65
C SER A 74 -72.18 62.17 36.01
N GLN A 75 -72.29 61.42 37.12
CA GLN A 75 -71.25 60.51 37.57
C GLN A 75 -71.02 59.38 36.56
N LYS A 76 -72.10 58.78 36.02
CA LYS A 76 -71.99 57.77 34.96
C LYS A 76 -71.35 58.35 33.70
N HIS A 77 -71.70 59.58 33.31
CA HIS A 77 -71.12 60.23 32.13
C HIS A 77 -69.62 60.49 32.31
N GLU A 78 -69.21 60.98 33.48
CA GLU A 78 -67.81 61.19 33.82
C GLU A 78 -67.01 59.86 33.84
N GLN A 79 -67.60 58.79 34.37
CA GLN A 79 -66.99 57.45 34.30
C GLN A 79 -66.84 56.95 32.85
N THR A 80 -67.84 57.16 31.97
CA THR A 80 -67.69 56.83 30.54
C THR A 80 -66.58 57.65 29.88
N LEU A 81 -66.49 58.95 30.16
CA LEU A 81 -65.43 59.80 29.61
C LEU A 81 -64.04 59.37 30.10
N GLN A 82 -63.90 58.97 31.36
CA GLN A 82 -62.64 58.42 31.89
C GLN A 82 -62.27 57.10 31.22
N MET A 83 -63.24 56.21 30.99
CA MET A 83 -63.00 54.96 30.27
C MET A 83 -62.64 55.19 28.80
N GLU A 84 -63.27 56.15 28.11
CA GLU A 84 -62.91 56.54 26.73
C GLU A 84 -61.51 57.17 26.67
N TYR A 85 -61.12 57.97 27.66
CA TYR A 85 -59.77 58.52 27.72
C TYR A 85 -58.74 57.41 27.95
N GLN A 86 -59.01 56.47 28.85
CA GLN A 86 -58.15 55.30 29.08
C GLN A 86 -58.07 54.40 27.85
N SER A 87 -59.17 54.21 27.10
CA SER A 87 -59.16 53.41 25.86
C SER A 87 -58.30 54.07 24.79
N LYS A 88 -58.46 55.39 24.59
CA LYS A 88 -57.62 56.18 23.67
C LYS A 88 -56.15 56.15 24.06
N MET A 89 -55.82 56.30 25.35
CA MET A 89 -54.44 56.20 25.83
C MET A 89 -53.81 54.83 25.53
N LYS A 90 -54.55 53.74 25.78
CA LYS A 90 -54.10 52.37 25.42
C LYS A 90 -53.95 52.18 23.92
N GLU A 91 -54.83 52.74 23.10
CA GLU A 91 -54.69 52.71 21.63
C GLU A 91 -53.42 53.43 21.17
N TYR A 92 -53.10 54.59 21.75
CA TYR A 92 -51.84 55.30 21.48
C TYR A 92 -50.62 54.50 21.91
N GLU A 93 -50.64 53.87 23.10
CA GLU A 93 -49.55 53.01 23.57
C GLU A 93 -49.34 51.80 22.65
N LEU A 94 -50.42 51.12 22.25
CA LEU A 94 -50.37 50.03 21.28
C LEU A 94 -49.81 50.49 19.93
N GLY A 95 -50.19 51.68 19.46
CA GLY A 95 -49.64 52.28 18.25
C GLY A 95 -48.12 52.52 18.34
N LEU A 96 -47.64 53.04 19.46
CA LEU A 96 -46.21 53.26 19.71
C LEU A 96 -45.43 51.94 19.78
N GLU A 97 -45.98 50.90 20.43
CA GLU A 97 -45.36 49.57 20.46
C GLU A 97 -45.30 48.92 19.07
N GLN A 98 -46.36 49.06 18.26
CA GLN A 98 -46.35 48.56 16.88
C GLN A 98 -45.28 49.24 16.03
N ILE A 99 -45.11 50.56 16.16
CA ILE A 99 -44.04 51.31 15.46
C ILE A 99 -42.66 50.81 15.91
N LYS A 100 -42.44 50.59 17.21
CA LYS A 100 -41.18 50.03 17.72
C LYS A 100 -40.90 48.63 17.17
N ILE A 101 -41.91 47.76 17.11
CA ILE A 101 -41.79 46.41 16.54
C ILE A 101 -41.45 46.49 15.05
N GLN A 102 -42.09 47.39 14.30
CA GLN A 102 -41.79 47.59 12.88
C GLN A 102 -40.36 48.10 12.66
N GLN A 103 -39.90 49.07 13.44
CA GLN A 103 -38.52 49.56 13.38
C GLN A 103 -37.51 48.47 13.71
N TYR A 104 -37.77 47.67 14.75
CA TYR A 104 -36.91 46.55 15.11
C TYR A 104 -36.86 45.48 14.00
N ARG A 105 -38.01 45.15 13.38
CA ARG A 105 -38.08 44.23 12.23
C ARG A 105 -37.29 44.76 11.04
N ALA A 106 -37.44 46.04 10.70
CA ALA A 106 -36.70 46.66 9.60
C ALA A 106 -35.18 46.61 9.83
N GLN A 107 -34.71 46.93 11.06
CA GLN A 107 -33.28 46.83 11.40
C GLN A 107 -32.74 45.40 11.36
N GLN A 108 -33.53 44.42 11.80
CA GLN A 108 -33.15 43.00 11.72
C GLN A 108 -33.08 42.50 10.27
N GLU A 109 -34.01 42.93 9.40
CA GLU A 109 -33.98 42.62 7.98
C GLU A 109 -32.76 43.23 7.28
N GLU A 110 -32.39 44.48 7.60
CA GLU A 110 -31.17 45.11 7.08
C GLU A 110 -29.92 44.37 7.54
N ARG A 111 -29.79 44.04 8.83
CA ARG A 111 -28.67 43.24 9.36
C ARG A 111 -28.58 41.86 8.73
N ARG A 112 -29.73 41.22 8.46
CA ARG A 112 -29.74 39.92 7.78
C ARG A 112 -29.22 40.04 6.35
N LYS A 113 -29.65 41.08 5.62
CA LYS A 113 -29.17 41.35 4.25
C LYS A 113 -27.66 41.62 4.22
N THR A 114 -27.12 42.41 5.15
CA THR A 114 -25.67 42.67 5.21
C THR A 114 -24.86 41.42 5.51
N LEU A 115 -25.32 40.59 6.46
CA LEU A 115 -24.66 39.31 6.79
C LEU A 115 -24.71 38.32 5.62
N GLU A 116 -25.84 38.26 4.89
CA GLU A 116 -25.97 37.43 3.70
C GLU A 116 -25.03 37.88 2.56
N GLU A 117 -24.86 39.20 2.37
CA GLU A 117 -23.93 39.75 1.38
C GLU A 117 -22.46 39.50 1.78
N GLU A 118 -22.10 39.70 3.04
CA GLU A 118 -20.76 39.37 3.55
C GLU A 118 -20.44 37.88 3.40
N ALA A 119 -21.40 37.00 3.73
CA ALA A 119 -21.25 35.56 3.55
C ALA A 119 -21.09 35.18 2.08
N LYS A 120 -21.81 35.83 1.16
CA LYS A 120 -21.63 35.63 -0.29
C LYS A 120 -20.24 36.06 -0.75
N ILE A 121 -19.75 37.22 -0.30
CA ILE A 121 -18.40 37.72 -0.64
C ILE A 121 -17.32 36.79 -0.08
N GLN A 122 -17.45 36.33 1.17
CA GLN A 122 -16.51 35.37 1.76
C GLN A 122 -16.50 34.04 1.02
N LYS A 123 -17.68 33.51 0.65
CA LYS A 123 -17.78 32.29 -0.16
C LYS A 123 -17.11 32.47 -1.52
N GLN A 124 -17.37 33.57 -2.23
CA GLN A 124 -16.72 33.84 -3.52
C GLN A 124 -15.20 33.95 -3.40
N ARG A 125 -14.69 34.58 -2.33
CA ARG A 125 -13.24 34.66 -2.05
C ARG A 125 -12.65 33.27 -1.77
N ALA A 126 -13.33 32.44 -0.98
CA ALA A 126 -12.90 31.08 -0.68
C ALA A 126 -12.88 30.20 -1.94
N ASP A 127 -13.94 30.25 -2.76
CA ASP A 127 -14.04 29.52 -4.03
C ASP A 127 -12.95 29.95 -5.01
N TYR A 128 -12.65 31.26 -5.08
CA TYR A 128 -11.57 31.79 -5.91
C TYR A 128 -10.17 31.34 -5.44
N GLN A 129 -9.94 31.32 -4.12
CA GLN A 129 -8.70 30.80 -3.54
C GLN A 129 -8.52 29.30 -3.79
N ASP A 130 -9.58 28.50 -3.67
CA ASP A 130 -9.56 27.07 -4.00
C ASP A 130 -9.26 26.84 -5.48
N MET A 131 -9.88 27.62 -6.38
CA MET A 131 -9.59 27.58 -7.82
C MET A 131 -8.10 27.88 -8.11
N LEU A 132 -7.53 28.92 -7.49
CA LEU A 132 -6.11 29.26 -7.65
C LEU A 132 -5.17 28.20 -7.06
N ALA A 133 -5.57 27.53 -5.96
CA ALA A 133 -4.80 26.44 -5.37
C ALA A 133 -4.81 25.20 -6.28
N ARG A 134 -5.96 24.84 -6.85
CA ARG A 134 -6.08 23.75 -7.83
C ARG A 134 -5.24 24.01 -9.08
N LYS A 135 -5.30 25.22 -9.65
CA LYS A 135 -4.45 25.59 -10.78
C LYS A 135 -2.95 25.48 -10.46
N ARG A 136 -2.51 25.96 -9.30
CA ARG A 136 -1.10 25.82 -8.86
C ARG A 136 -0.68 24.35 -8.70
N GLN A 137 -1.56 23.50 -8.18
CA GLN A 137 -1.30 22.06 -8.07
C GLN A 137 -1.28 21.38 -9.44
N GLU A 138 -2.21 21.69 -10.34
CA GLU A 138 -2.24 21.20 -11.71
C GLU A 138 -0.96 21.59 -12.46
N ASP A 139 -0.54 22.85 -12.37
CA ASP A 139 0.71 23.34 -12.97
C ASP A 139 1.93 22.62 -12.41
N GLN A 140 2.00 22.36 -11.09
CA GLN A 140 3.09 21.59 -10.47
C GLN A 140 3.09 20.13 -10.92
N ILE A 141 1.93 19.48 -10.98
CA ILE A 141 1.79 18.09 -11.45
C ILE A 141 2.20 18.01 -12.93
N ALA A 142 1.78 18.97 -13.76
CA ALA A 142 2.18 19.02 -15.16
C ALA A 142 3.69 19.21 -15.34
N LEU A 143 4.32 20.06 -14.53
CA LEU A 143 5.77 20.26 -14.52
C LEU A 143 6.51 18.99 -14.08
N GLN A 144 6.05 18.31 -13.02
CA GLN A 144 6.61 17.03 -12.58
C GLN A 144 6.42 15.93 -13.61
N ALA A 145 5.25 15.82 -14.22
CA ALA A 145 4.97 14.84 -15.28
C ALA A 145 5.88 15.07 -16.50
N LYS A 146 6.11 16.33 -16.89
CA LYS A 146 7.04 16.69 -17.97
C LYS A 146 8.49 16.32 -17.63
N ALA A 147 8.94 16.62 -16.41
CA ALA A 147 10.27 16.25 -15.93
C ALA A 147 10.47 14.72 -15.84
N GLN A 148 9.44 13.98 -15.41
CA GLN A 148 9.46 12.52 -15.40
C GLN A 148 9.48 11.95 -16.82
N ALA A 149 8.70 12.50 -17.75
CA ALA A 149 8.70 12.09 -19.16
C ALA A 149 10.06 12.31 -19.82
N ASP A 150 10.71 13.46 -19.57
CA ASP A 150 12.05 13.76 -20.08
C ASP A 150 13.11 12.80 -19.50
N ASN A 151 13.03 12.47 -18.21
CA ASN A 151 13.91 11.48 -17.59
C ASN A 151 13.69 10.07 -18.13
N LEU A 152 12.42 9.67 -18.34
CA LEU A 152 12.08 8.36 -18.88
C LEU A 152 12.55 8.22 -20.33
N LYS A 153 12.41 9.28 -21.14
CA LYS A 153 12.96 9.33 -22.50
C LYS A 153 14.48 9.18 -22.52
N LYS A 154 15.20 9.87 -21.62
CA LYS A 154 16.67 9.71 -21.47
C LYS A 154 17.04 8.28 -21.06
N GLN A 155 16.26 7.65 -20.17
CA GLN A 155 16.46 6.26 -19.78
C GLN A 155 16.22 5.31 -20.96
N GLU A 156 15.14 5.47 -21.70
CA GLU A 156 14.82 4.69 -22.90
C GLU A 156 15.93 4.82 -23.95
N GLU A 157 16.42 6.04 -24.22
CA GLU A 157 17.56 6.26 -25.14
C GLU A 157 18.85 5.56 -24.64
N SER A 158 19.09 5.53 -23.32
CA SER A 158 20.24 4.82 -22.76
C SER A 158 20.12 3.29 -22.85
N VAL A 159 18.90 2.77 -22.65
CA VAL A 159 18.60 1.33 -22.75
C VAL A 159 18.67 0.89 -24.20
N GLN A 160 18.11 1.66 -25.14
CA GLN A 160 18.23 1.38 -26.57
C GLN A 160 19.69 1.37 -27.04
N LYS A 161 20.53 2.30 -26.54
CA LYS A 161 21.97 2.28 -26.82
C LYS A 161 22.65 1.02 -26.26
N GLN A 162 22.31 0.58 -25.05
CA GLN A 162 22.83 -0.67 -24.47
C GLN A 162 22.36 -1.92 -25.24
N GLU A 163 21.08 -1.97 -25.63
CA GLU A 163 20.53 -3.08 -26.42
C GLU A 163 21.13 -3.14 -27.81
N ALA A 164 21.31 -2.01 -28.49
CA ALA A 164 22.00 -1.95 -29.77
C ALA A 164 23.45 -2.43 -29.66
N MET A 165 24.18 -2.03 -28.61
CA MET A 165 25.53 -2.52 -28.35
C MET A 165 25.53 -4.03 -28.12
N ARG A 166 24.62 -4.56 -27.29
CA ARG A 166 24.47 -6.01 -27.06
C ARG A 166 24.16 -6.77 -28.34
N ARG A 167 23.21 -6.29 -29.16
CA ARG A 167 22.86 -6.91 -30.44
C ARG A 167 24.06 -6.97 -31.38
N ALA A 168 24.80 -5.87 -31.52
CA ALA A 168 26.03 -5.83 -32.31
C ALA A 168 27.10 -6.79 -31.77
N THR A 169 27.19 -6.96 -30.44
CA THR A 169 28.13 -7.92 -29.82
C THR A 169 27.74 -9.36 -30.14
N ILE A 170 26.44 -9.68 -30.06
CA ILE A 170 25.90 -11.02 -30.35
C ILE A 170 26.03 -11.34 -31.85
N GLU A 171 25.75 -10.39 -32.74
CA GLU A 171 25.94 -10.56 -34.19
C GLU A 171 27.41 -10.82 -34.51
N PHE A 172 28.34 -10.04 -33.93
CA PHE A 172 29.77 -10.25 -34.11
C PHE A 172 30.21 -11.64 -33.63
N GLU A 173 29.72 -12.08 -32.47
CA GLU A 173 30.01 -13.42 -31.94
C GLU A 173 29.38 -14.52 -32.79
N SER A 174 28.16 -14.33 -33.32
CA SER A 174 27.50 -15.27 -34.20
C SER A 174 28.21 -15.39 -35.55
N ASP A 175 28.67 -14.29 -36.12
CA ASP A 175 29.45 -14.28 -37.37
C ASP A 175 30.79 -15.00 -37.19
N LEU A 176 31.43 -14.82 -36.04
CA LEU A 176 32.68 -15.50 -35.71
C LEU A 176 32.46 -17.01 -35.56
N ARG A 177 31.38 -17.43 -34.89
CA ARG A 177 30.97 -18.84 -34.80
C ARG A 177 30.64 -19.42 -36.16
N HIS A 178 29.87 -18.71 -36.98
CA HIS A 178 29.49 -19.15 -38.32
C HIS A 178 30.70 -19.30 -39.24
N LYS A 179 31.70 -18.41 -39.15
CA LYS A 179 32.99 -18.55 -39.86
C LYS A 179 33.79 -19.76 -39.38
N ASN A 180 33.81 -20.02 -38.07
CA ASN A 180 34.52 -21.17 -37.51
C ASN A 180 33.85 -22.50 -37.89
N GLU A 181 32.51 -22.57 -37.83
CA GLU A 181 31.74 -23.72 -38.27
C GLU A 181 31.91 -23.95 -39.77
N MET A 182 31.86 -22.90 -40.60
CA MET A 182 32.12 -23.02 -42.04
C MET A 182 33.51 -23.61 -42.32
N LYS A 183 34.56 -23.18 -41.60
CA LYS A 183 35.89 -23.76 -41.72
C LYS A 183 35.93 -25.23 -41.30
N GLN A 184 35.19 -25.62 -40.25
CA GLN A 184 35.10 -27.02 -39.83
C GLN A 184 34.35 -27.88 -40.85
N ILE A 185 33.23 -27.38 -41.38
CA ILE A 185 32.46 -28.06 -42.43
C ILE A 185 33.31 -28.19 -43.69
N GLU A 186 34.03 -27.15 -44.10
CA GLU A 186 34.92 -27.19 -45.26
C GLU A 186 36.05 -28.21 -45.07
N ALA A 187 36.67 -28.26 -43.88
CA ALA A 187 37.68 -29.28 -43.55
C ALA A 187 37.10 -30.70 -43.56
N LYS A 188 35.87 -30.87 -43.06
CA LYS A 188 35.17 -32.15 -43.02
C LYS A 188 34.76 -32.63 -44.41
N ILE A 189 34.17 -31.75 -45.24
CA ILE A 189 33.84 -32.01 -46.64
C ILE A 189 35.12 -32.36 -47.42
N ARG A 190 36.24 -31.67 -47.17
CA ARG A 190 37.50 -31.97 -47.86
C ARG A 190 38.05 -33.35 -47.49
N GLY A 191 37.88 -33.77 -46.23
CA GLY A 191 38.19 -35.11 -45.76
C GLY A 191 37.27 -36.17 -46.36
N GLU A 192 35.96 -35.94 -46.33
CA GLU A 192 34.95 -36.83 -46.92
C GLU A 192 35.12 -36.95 -48.44
N ALA A 193 35.44 -35.86 -49.15
CA ALA A 193 35.72 -35.87 -50.59
C ALA A 193 36.99 -36.67 -50.94
N ALA A 194 37.98 -36.75 -50.04
CA ALA A 194 39.14 -37.62 -50.23
C ALA A 194 38.74 -39.10 -50.08
N VAL A 195 37.95 -39.42 -49.05
CA VAL A 195 37.41 -40.77 -48.81
C VAL A 195 36.44 -41.21 -49.92
N GLU A 196 35.68 -40.27 -50.50
CA GLU A 196 34.73 -40.53 -51.58
C GLU A 196 35.43 -40.70 -52.94
N ARG A 197 36.62 -40.09 -53.14
CA ARG A 197 37.47 -40.40 -54.31
C ARG A 197 37.99 -41.84 -54.26
N GLU A 198 38.32 -42.34 -53.06
CA GLU A 198 38.74 -43.73 -52.87
C GLU A 198 37.58 -44.73 -53.04
N ASN A 199 36.36 -44.35 -52.61
CA ASN A 199 35.17 -45.22 -52.70
C ASN A 199 34.33 -45.04 -53.98
N ARG A 200 34.86 -44.36 -55.00
CA ARG A 200 34.13 -43.94 -56.20
C ARG A 200 33.60 -45.12 -57.04
N GLU A 201 34.31 -46.25 -57.04
CA GLU A 201 33.88 -47.45 -57.80
C GLU A 201 32.64 -48.12 -57.20
N LEU A 202 32.49 -48.13 -55.88
CA LEU A 202 31.40 -48.84 -55.19
C LEU A 202 30.04 -48.11 -55.23
N ARG A 203 30.02 -46.79 -55.41
CA ARG A 203 28.77 -45.98 -55.44
C ARG A 203 28.17 -45.81 -56.84
N LEU A 204 28.99 -45.85 -57.89
CA LEU A 204 28.53 -45.70 -59.28
C LEU A 204 27.57 -46.81 -59.73
N GLU A 205 27.70 -48.01 -59.16
CA GLU A 205 26.77 -49.12 -59.42
C GLU A 205 25.42 -48.94 -58.73
N ARG A 206 25.39 -48.48 -57.47
CA ARG A 206 24.14 -48.27 -56.72
C ARG A 206 23.33 -47.06 -57.21
N ALA A 207 24.00 -45.94 -57.55
CA ALA A 207 23.34 -44.71 -57.98
C ALA A 207 22.60 -44.82 -59.34
N ARG A 208 22.98 -45.76 -60.21
CA ARG A 208 22.27 -46.00 -61.49
C ARG A 208 20.91 -46.67 -61.31
N VAL A 209 20.72 -47.40 -60.22
CA VAL A 209 19.46 -48.11 -59.92
C VAL A 209 18.47 -47.14 -59.28
N ASP A 210 18.89 -46.36 -58.27
CA ASP A 210 18.01 -45.45 -57.51
C ASP A 210 17.53 -44.23 -58.33
N ALA A 211 18.32 -43.77 -59.32
CA ALA A 211 17.97 -42.60 -60.15
C ALA A 211 16.84 -42.86 -61.15
N ARG A 212 16.50 -44.12 -61.43
CA ARG A 212 15.39 -44.47 -62.34
C ARG A 212 14.04 -44.45 -61.62
N GLU A 213 14.00 -44.81 -60.34
CA GLU A 213 12.75 -44.94 -59.57
C GLU A 213 12.24 -43.58 -59.05
N TYR A 214 13.13 -42.67 -58.62
CA TYR A 214 12.73 -41.39 -58.01
C TYR A 214 12.16 -40.35 -59.00
N ARG A 215 12.55 -40.40 -60.28
CA ARG A 215 12.11 -39.42 -61.30
C ARG A 215 10.64 -39.58 -61.72
N GLN A 216 10.06 -40.77 -61.63
CA GLN A 216 8.66 -40.99 -62.03
C GLN A 216 7.67 -40.50 -60.96
N THR A 217 7.96 -40.71 -59.67
CA THR A 217 7.06 -40.37 -58.56
C THR A 217 6.89 -38.86 -58.31
N VAL A 218 7.92 -38.05 -58.55
CA VAL A 218 7.86 -36.60 -58.24
C VAL A 218 7.04 -35.83 -59.29
N LEU A 219 7.09 -36.26 -60.56
CA LEU A 219 6.41 -35.56 -61.66
C LEU A 219 4.87 -35.72 -61.64
N GLU A 220 4.34 -36.84 -61.15
CA GLU A 220 2.88 -37.04 -61.00
C GLU A 220 2.28 -36.26 -59.82
N SER A 221 3.05 -36.04 -58.75
CA SER A 221 2.54 -35.35 -57.55
C SER A 221 2.38 -33.83 -57.72
N ILE A 222 3.25 -33.18 -58.52
CA ILE A 222 3.29 -31.71 -58.67
C ILE A 222 2.17 -31.21 -59.60
N THR A 223 1.82 -31.97 -60.64
CA THR A 223 0.74 -31.60 -61.59
C THR A 223 -0.64 -31.71 -60.96
N THR A 224 -0.82 -32.63 -60.01
CA THR A 224 -2.09 -32.87 -59.31
C THR A 224 -2.40 -31.80 -58.26
N ALA A 225 -1.39 -31.26 -57.56
CA ALA A 225 -1.59 -30.22 -56.55
C ALA A 225 -1.87 -28.82 -57.13
N GLY A 226 -1.30 -28.50 -58.30
CA GLY A 226 -1.44 -27.18 -58.93
C GLY A 226 -2.82 -26.89 -59.51
N SER A 227 -3.55 -27.91 -59.98
CA SER A 227 -4.87 -27.75 -60.61
C SER A 227 -6.01 -27.56 -59.60
N VAL A 228 -5.85 -28.05 -58.36
CA VAL A 228 -6.88 -27.98 -57.30
C VAL A 228 -6.94 -26.60 -56.64
N ILE A 229 -5.79 -25.92 -56.49
CA ILE A 229 -5.71 -24.60 -55.84
C ILE A 229 -6.20 -23.48 -56.78
N GLY A 230 -5.87 -23.55 -58.08
CA GLY A 230 -6.26 -22.55 -59.08
C GLY A 230 -7.78 -22.48 -59.30
N ASN A 231 -8.47 -23.63 -59.27
CA ASN A 231 -9.92 -23.71 -59.45
C ASN A 231 -10.71 -23.32 -58.18
N GLY A 232 -10.11 -23.43 -57.00
CA GLY A 232 -10.76 -23.03 -55.73
C GLY A 232 -10.86 -21.52 -55.56
N ILE A 233 -9.81 -20.79 -55.94
CA ILE A 233 -9.74 -19.33 -55.77
C ILE A 233 -10.60 -18.60 -56.81
N SER A 234 -10.66 -19.10 -58.05
CA SER A 234 -11.51 -18.53 -59.11
C SER A 234 -13.01 -18.72 -58.82
N ASN A 235 -13.40 -19.85 -58.19
CA ASN A 235 -14.77 -20.09 -57.73
C ASN A 235 -15.19 -19.29 -56.49
N LEU A 236 -14.22 -18.87 -55.65
CA LEU A 236 -14.49 -18.02 -54.50
C LEU A 236 -14.72 -16.57 -54.94
N LEU A 237 -13.96 -16.08 -55.93
CA LEU A 237 -14.06 -14.71 -56.46
C LEU A 237 -15.31 -14.48 -57.31
N SER A 238 -15.90 -15.53 -57.89
CA SER A 238 -17.09 -15.43 -58.76
C SER A 238 -18.43 -15.50 -58.04
N GLN A 239 -18.45 -15.89 -56.74
CA GLN A 239 -19.68 -16.05 -55.96
C GLN A 239 -19.79 -15.00 -54.83
N PRO A 240 -20.65 -13.96 -54.98
CA PRO A 240 -20.75 -12.86 -54.01
C PRO A 240 -21.13 -13.32 -52.60
N ASP A 241 -21.96 -14.36 -52.46
CA ASP A 241 -22.42 -14.88 -51.16
C ASP A 241 -21.29 -15.56 -50.35
N LYS A 242 -20.37 -16.26 -51.01
CA LYS A 242 -19.23 -16.91 -50.35
C LYS A 242 -18.20 -15.89 -49.89
N MET A 243 -17.99 -14.83 -50.68
CA MET A 243 -17.13 -13.71 -50.28
C MET A 243 -17.64 -12.99 -49.04
N ALA A 244 -18.95 -12.74 -48.94
CA ALA A 244 -19.54 -12.12 -47.74
C ALA A 244 -19.30 -12.95 -46.47
N THR A 245 -19.38 -14.29 -46.57
CA THR A 245 -19.13 -15.19 -45.43
C THR A 245 -17.65 -15.20 -45.00
N VAL A 246 -16.73 -15.19 -45.97
CA VAL A 246 -15.28 -15.10 -45.69
C VAL A 246 -14.94 -13.75 -45.06
N ILE A 247 -15.45 -12.64 -45.60
CA ILE A 247 -15.24 -11.30 -45.03
C ILE A 247 -15.85 -11.21 -43.63
N GLY A 248 -17.06 -11.74 -43.42
CA GLY A 248 -17.71 -11.78 -42.11
C GLY A 248 -16.93 -12.56 -41.07
N SER A 249 -16.41 -13.76 -41.42
CA SER A 249 -15.57 -14.57 -40.53
C SER A 249 -14.22 -13.91 -40.23
N LEU A 250 -13.58 -13.28 -41.22
CA LEU A 250 -12.34 -12.52 -41.04
C LEU A 250 -12.55 -11.29 -40.14
N THR A 251 -13.68 -10.60 -40.28
CA THR A 251 -14.05 -9.44 -39.46
C THR A 251 -14.38 -9.86 -38.02
N LEU A 252 -15.07 -10.98 -37.82
CA LEU A 252 -15.31 -11.56 -36.48
C LEU A 252 -14.00 -11.96 -35.80
N LEU A 253 -13.07 -12.59 -36.53
CA LEU A 253 -11.74 -12.89 -36.01
C LEU A 253 -10.96 -11.62 -35.68
N ALA A 254 -10.99 -10.61 -36.55
CA ALA A 254 -10.34 -9.33 -36.29
C ALA A 254 -10.95 -8.61 -35.07
N GLY A 255 -12.28 -8.61 -34.95
CA GLY A 255 -13.00 -8.07 -33.78
C GLY A 255 -12.70 -8.83 -32.49
N GLY A 256 -12.61 -10.17 -32.55
CA GLY A 256 -12.21 -11.01 -31.42
C GLY A 256 -10.76 -10.76 -31.00
N VAL A 257 -9.83 -10.66 -31.96
CA VAL A 257 -8.42 -10.35 -31.70
C VAL A 257 -8.24 -8.93 -31.17
N TYR A 258 -8.96 -7.94 -31.71
CA TYR A 258 -8.92 -6.56 -31.22
C TYR A 258 -9.53 -6.45 -29.82
N GLY A 259 -10.71 -7.04 -29.60
CA GLY A 259 -11.35 -7.12 -28.28
C GLY A 259 -10.47 -7.80 -27.24
N ALA A 260 -9.79 -8.90 -27.59
CA ALA A 260 -8.81 -9.54 -26.75
C ALA A 260 -7.60 -8.62 -26.49
N LYS A 261 -6.99 -8.04 -27.52
CA LYS A 261 -5.78 -7.22 -27.40
C LYS A 261 -5.98 -5.99 -26.50
N TYR A 262 -7.11 -5.31 -26.60
CA TYR A 262 -7.40 -4.12 -25.79
C TYR A 262 -8.10 -4.43 -24.46
N GLY A 263 -8.95 -5.46 -24.40
CA GLY A 263 -9.65 -5.87 -23.17
C GLY A 263 -8.78 -6.63 -22.18
N ILE A 264 -7.78 -7.38 -22.65
CA ILE A 264 -6.87 -8.14 -21.77
C ILE A 264 -6.04 -7.18 -20.91
N GLY A 265 -5.62 -6.01 -21.42
CA GLY A 265 -4.76 -5.08 -20.67
C GLY A 265 -5.42 -4.48 -19.42
N THR A 266 -6.71 -4.11 -19.51
CA THR A 266 -7.46 -3.55 -18.37
C THR A 266 -7.87 -4.62 -17.38
N PHE A 267 -8.29 -5.79 -17.88
CA PHE A 267 -8.66 -6.93 -17.03
C PHE A 267 -7.43 -7.54 -16.33
N ALA A 268 -6.29 -7.61 -17.02
CA ALA A 268 -5.02 -8.09 -16.47
C ALA A 268 -4.56 -7.24 -15.29
N LYS A 269 -4.62 -5.90 -15.36
CA LYS A 269 -4.24 -5.03 -14.22
C LYS A 269 -5.13 -5.23 -12.99
N VAL A 270 -6.45 -5.40 -13.20
CA VAL A 270 -7.39 -5.65 -12.09
C VAL A 270 -7.14 -7.02 -11.46
N ILE A 271 -6.93 -8.05 -12.29
CA ILE A 271 -6.55 -9.40 -11.86
C ILE A 271 -5.22 -9.34 -11.11
N GLU A 272 -4.20 -8.70 -11.67
CA GLU A 272 -2.87 -8.62 -11.08
C GLU A 272 -2.91 -7.95 -9.70
N SER A 273 -3.74 -6.93 -9.50
CA SER A 273 -3.90 -6.28 -8.20
C SER A 273 -4.60 -7.15 -7.14
N ARG A 274 -5.51 -8.05 -7.54
CA ARG A 274 -6.26 -8.91 -6.61
C ARG A 274 -5.68 -10.31 -6.43
N ILE A 275 -4.95 -10.79 -7.43
CA ILE A 275 -4.46 -12.17 -7.55
C ILE A 275 -2.93 -12.20 -7.48
N GLY A 276 -2.26 -11.12 -7.89
CA GLY A 276 -0.81 -11.00 -7.81
C GLY A 276 -0.30 -10.89 -6.38
N LYS A 277 0.87 -11.49 -6.13
CA LYS A 277 1.61 -11.29 -4.88
C LYS A 277 2.08 -9.83 -4.81
N PRO A 278 1.85 -9.11 -3.70
CA PRO A 278 2.37 -7.76 -3.54
C PRO A 278 3.91 -7.79 -3.48
N ALA A 279 4.56 -6.74 -3.96
CA ALA A 279 6.03 -6.69 -4.12
C ALA A 279 6.80 -6.93 -2.80
N LEU A 280 6.23 -6.54 -1.66
CA LEU A 280 6.82 -6.74 -0.33
C LEU A 280 6.77 -8.19 0.17
N VAL A 281 5.92 -9.03 -0.41
CA VAL A 281 5.78 -10.43 0.03
C VAL A 281 6.82 -11.27 -0.71
N ARG A 282 7.90 -11.60 0.00
CA ARG A 282 9.00 -12.44 -0.50
C ARG A 282 8.53 -13.87 -0.76
N GLU A 283 7.75 -14.42 0.17
CA GLU A 283 7.26 -15.79 0.11
C GLU A 283 5.82 -15.87 0.61
N THR A 284 4.99 -16.69 -0.04
CA THR A 284 3.60 -16.91 0.35
C THR A 284 3.16 -18.33 0.04
N SER A 285 2.29 -18.91 0.87
CA SER A 285 1.61 -20.17 0.55
C SER A 285 0.32 -20.00 -0.25
N ARG A 286 -0.09 -18.75 -0.52
CA ARG A 286 -1.31 -18.51 -1.30
C ARG A 286 -1.14 -19.02 -2.72
N LEU A 287 -2.09 -19.83 -3.14
CA LEU A 287 -2.19 -20.30 -4.51
C LEU A 287 -2.48 -19.11 -5.42
N ASN A 288 -1.45 -18.67 -6.14
CA ASN A 288 -1.63 -17.76 -7.26
C ASN A 288 -2.22 -18.57 -8.43
N ILE A 289 -3.16 -17.99 -9.18
CA ILE A 289 -3.76 -18.66 -10.35
C ILE A 289 -2.67 -19.05 -11.35
N VAL A 290 -1.66 -18.20 -11.52
CA VAL A 290 -0.52 -18.46 -12.41
C VAL A 290 0.27 -19.70 -11.96
N ASP A 291 0.56 -19.81 -10.67
CA ASP A 291 1.31 -20.95 -10.11
C ASP A 291 0.47 -22.23 -10.11
N THR A 292 -0.85 -22.09 -9.90
CA THR A 292 -1.82 -23.20 -9.98
C THR A 292 -1.85 -23.79 -11.38
N CYS A 293 -1.85 -22.96 -12.43
CA CYS A 293 -1.79 -23.41 -13.82
C CYS A 293 -0.43 -24.01 -14.19
N ARG A 294 0.69 -23.48 -13.67
CA ARG A 294 2.03 -24.02 -13.95
C ARG A 294 2.30 -25.34 -13.25
N HIS A 295 1.77 -25.53 -12.04
CA HIS A 295 2.03 -26.72 -11.23
C HIS A 295 0.75 -27.27 -10.58
N PRO A 296 -0.17 -27.87 -11.38
CA PRO A 296 -1.46 -28.36 -10.87
C PRO A 296 -1.27 -29.48 -9.84
N ILE A 297 -0.32 -30.40 -10.08
CA ILE A 297 -0.06 -31.53 -9.17
C ILE A 297 0.50 -31.05 -7.82
N LYS A 298 1.45 -30.11 -7.82
CA LYS A 298 2.00 -29.56 -6.57
C LYS A 298 0.93 -28.82 -5.79
N THR A 299 0.10 -28.04 -6.48
CA THR A 299 -1.03 -27.31 -5.88
C THR A 299 -2.03 -28.26 -5.23
N ALA A 300 -2.43 -29.33 -5.94
CA ALA A 300 -3.33 -30.35 -5.40
C ALA A 300 -2.73 -31.01 -4.14
N LYS A 301 -1.43 -31.33 -4.14
CA LYS A 301 -0.73 -31.88 -2.98
C LYS A 301 -0.73 -30.91 -1.80
N THR A 302 -0.46 -29.62 -2.02
CA THR A 302 -0.50 -28.60 -0.95
C THR A 302 -1.91 -28.39 -0.40
N VAL A 303 -2.95 -28.49 -1.24
CA VAL A 303 -4.35 -28.41 -0.78
C VAL A 303 -4.75 -29.64 0.03
N LEU A 304 -4.26 -30.83 -0.34
CA LEU A 304 -4.53 -32.09 0.36
C LEU A 304 -3.64 -32.34 1.58
N GLN A 305 -2.58 -31.56 1.77
CA GLN A 305 -1.66 -31.76 2.90
C GLN A 305 -2.40 -31.63 4.23
N ARG A 306 -2.31 -32.69 5.04
CA ARG A 306 -2.85 -32.70 6.40
C ARG A 306 -2.06 -31.74 7.28
N PRO A 307 -2.68 -31.14 8.32
CA PRO A 307 -1.96 -30.34 9.28
C PRO A 307 -0.83 -31.17 9.91
N THR A 308 0.41 -30.74 9.73
CA THR A 308 1.59 -31.33 10.38
C THR A 308 1.68 -30.85 11.83
N ASP A 309 2.54 -31.47 12.63
CA ASP A 309 2.87 -30.98 13.98
C ASP A 309 3.45 -29.56 13.87
N PRO A 310 2.96 -28.56 14.65
CA PRO A 310 3.45 -27.19 14.57
C PRO A 310 4.95 -27.07 14.89
N LEU A 311 5.54 -28.07 15.54
CA LEU A 311 6.94 -28.05 15.98
C LEU A 311 7.78 -29.13 15.30
N GLU A 312 7.28 -29.73 14.21
CA GLU A 312 8.04 -30.72 13.45
C GLU A 312 9.38 -30.14 12.94
N GLY A 313 10.49 -30.77 13.35
CA GLY A 313 11.85 -30.33 13.00
C GLY A 313 12.35 -29.08 13.74
N ILE A 314 11.54 -28.49 14.63
CA ILE A 314 11.91 -27.32 15.44
C ILE A 314 12.32 -27.80 16.83
N ILE A 315 13.61 -27.67 17.16
CA ILE A 315 14.16 -28.08 18.45
C ILE A 315 14.39 -26.83 19.31
N LEU A 316 13.67 -26.76 20.43
CA LEU A 316 13.68 -25.63 21.36
C LEU A 316 13.73 -26.16 22.80
N ARG A 317 13.96 -25.24 23.75
CA ARG A 317 13.88 -25.56 25.19
C ARG A 317 12.45 -26.02 25.55
N PRO A 318 12.27 -26.99 26.46
CA PRO A 318 10.96 -27.55 26.78
C PRO A 318 9.89 -26.52 27.16
N GLU A 319 10.26 -25.49 27.93
CA GLU A 319 9.36 -24.41 28.35
C GLU A 319 8.84 -23.60 27.15
N LEU A 320 9.74 -23.23 26.25
CA LEU A 320 9.40 -22.50 25.03
C LEU A 320 8.59 -23.39 24.08
N GLU A 321 8.95 -24.66 23.95
CA GLU A 321 8.20 -25.66 23.16
C GLU A 321 6.74 -25.76 23.63
N ALA A 322 6.52 -25.87 24.95
CA ALA A 322 5.18 -25.92 25.54
C ALA A 322 4.38 -24.63 25.27
N SER A 323 5.01 -23.47 25.42
CA SER A 323 4.37 -22.18 25.14
C SER A 323 3.97 -22.05 23.67
N LEU A 324 4.87 -22.42 22.75
CA LEU A 324 4.59 -22.38 21.31
C LEU A 324 3.53 -23.39 20.89
N ARG A 325 3.50 -24.57 21.51
CA ARG A 325 2.45 -25.57 21.29
C ARG A 325 1.09 -25.04 21.74
N LYS A 326 1.01 -24.35 22.89
CA LYS A 326 -0.20 -23.69 23.36
C LYS A 326 -0.69 -22.63 22.38
N ILE A 327 0.20 -21.79 21.86
CA ILE A 327 -0.10 -20.79 20.82
C ILE A 327 -0.66 -21.46 19.55
N ALA A 328 -0.02 -22.54 19.09
CA ALA A 328 -0.43 -23.25 17.88
C ALA A 328 -1.84 -23.88 18.01
N ILE A 329 -2.10 -24.53 19.14
CA ILE A 329 -3.41 -25.09 19.47
C ILE A 329 -4.46 -23.97 19.56
N ALA A 330 -4.17 -22.89 20.28
CA ALA A 330 -5.08 -21.76 20.43
C ALA A 330 -5.40 -21.08 19.09
N THR A 331 -4.40 -20.90 18.22
CA THR A 331 -4.59 -20.31 16.89
C THR A 331 -5.47 -21.20 16.00
N ARG A 332 -5.23 -22.52 16.03
CA ARG A 332 -6.05 -23.49 15.29
C ARG A 332 -7.51 -23.50 15.77
N HIS A 333 -7.75 -23.50 17.09
CA HIS A 333 -9.11 -23.42 17.63
C HIS A 333 -9.79 -22.09 17.32
N THR A 334 -9.05 -20.98 17.42
CA THR A 334 -9.54 -19.64 17.07
C THR A 334 -10.04 -19.60 15.63
N LYS A 335 -9.26 -20.18 14.70
CA LYS A 335 -9.69 -20.29 13.31
C LYS A 335 -10.93 -21.15 13.14
N ALA A 336 -10.96 -22.33 13.75
CA ALA A 336 -12.11 -23.24 13.66
C ALA A 336 -13.40 -22.56 14.16
N ASN A 337 -13.28 -21.74 15.20
CA ASN A 337 -14.38 -20.99 15.81
C ASN A 337 -14.62 -19.60 15.18
N LYS A 338 -13.91 -19.23 14.10
CA LYS A 338 -13.99 -17.91 13.44
C LYS A 338 -13.80 -16.73 14.41
N GLY A 339 -12.93 -16.92 15.41
CA GLY A 339 -12.54 -15.92 16.39
C GLY A 339 -11.59 -14.86 15.82
N PHE A 340 -11.23 -13.90 16.65
CA PHE A 340 -10.21 -12.90 16.36
C PHE A 340 -8.83 -13.47 16.64
N TYR A 341 -7.90 -13.29 15.71
CA TYR A 341 -6.52 -13.76 15.90
C TYR A 341 -5.76 -12.84 16.86
N ARG A 342 -4.84 -13.43 17.61
CA ARG A 342 -3.91 -12.71 18.48
C ARG A 342 -2.61 -12.41 17.75
N ASN A 343 -2.06 -11.23 17.95
CA ASN A 343 -0.79 -10.82 17.37
C ASN A 343 0.38 -11.28 18.25
N ILE A 344 1.47 -11.72 17.64
CA ILE A 344 2.62 -12.31 18.35
C ILE A 344 3.90 -11.57 17.99
N LEU A 345 4.68 -11.22 19.01
CA LEU A 345 6.06 -10.74 18.86
C LEU A 345 7.05 -11.86 19.20
N MET A 346 7.87 -12.26 18.23
CA MET A 346 8.97 -13.21 18.40
C MET A 346 10.29 -12.46 18.53
N ALA A 347 10.80 -12.35 19.75
CA ALA A 347 12.04 -11.65 20.05
C ALA A 347 13.19 -12.62 20.23
N GLY A 348 14.41 -12.25 19.85
CA GLY A 348 15.62 -13.00 20.17
C GLY A 348 16.69 -12.97 19.08
N PRO A 349 17.82 -13.66 19.27
CA PRO A 349 18.92 -13.68 18.29
C PRO A 349 18.49 -14.24 16.92
N PRO A 350 19.21 -13.91 15.84
CA PRO A 350 18.96 -14.52 14.53
C PRO A 350 19.33 -16.01 14.54
N GLY A 351 18.63 -16.80 13.72
CA GLY A 351 18.94 -18.22 13.56
C GLY A 351 18.41 -19.16 14.65
N THR A 352 17.48 -18.70 15.50
CA THR A 352 16.84 -19.48 16.57
C THR A 352 15.51 -20.15 16.16
N GLY A 353 15.08 -19.99 14.90
CA GLY A 353 13.90 -20.67 14.37
C GLY A 353 12.60 -19.85 14.30
N LYS A 354 12.64 -18.55 14.59
CA LYS A 354 11.46 -17.63 14.52
C LYS A 354 10.65 -17.78 13.22
N THR A 355 11.32 -17.61 12.09
CA THR A 355 10.70 -17.71 10.75
C THR A 355 10.19 -19.12 10.44
N MET A 356 10.87 -20.16 10.92
CA MET A 356 10.45 -21.56 10.72
C MET A 356 9.18 -21.86 11.51
N PHE A 357 9.12 -21.42 12.76
CA PHE A 357 7.92 -21.55 13.59
C PHE A 357 6.72 -20.79 13.01
N ALA A 358 6.91 -19.56 12.51
CA ALA A 358 5.82 -18.80 11.88
C ALA A 358 5.21 -19.53 10.67
N LYS A 359 6.04 -20.13 9.80
CA LYS A 359 5.56 -20.97 8.68
C LYS A 359 4.79 -22.19 9.19
N SER A 360 5.36 -22.90 10.17
CA SER A 360 4.75 -24.10 10.73
C SER A 360 3.42 -23.80 11.44
N LEU A 361 3.34 -22.69 12.16
CA LEU A 361 2.12 -22.19 12.81
C LEU A 361 1.00 -21.93 11.79
N ALA A 362 1.31 -21.32 10.66
CA ALA A 362 0.35 -21.09 9.59
C ALA A 362 -0.16 -22.41 9.00
N MET A 363 0.77 -23.33 8.68
CA MET A 363 0.43 -24.65 8.13
C MET A 363 -0.41 -25.48 9.10
N HIS A 364 -0.03 -25.53 10.38
CA HIS A 364 -0.77 -26.26 11.42
C HIS A 364 -2.17 -25.69 11.64
N SER A 365 -2.31 -24.36 11.58
CA SER A 365 -3.60 -23.67 11.65
C SER A 365 -4.36 -23.72 10.32
N GLY A 366 -3.80 -24.32 9.25
CA GLY A 366 -4.34 -24.34 7.89
C GLY A 366 -4.52 -22.97 7.23
N MET A 367 -3.91 -21.92 7.79
CA MET A 367 -3.92 -20.56 7.25
C MET A 367 -2.92 -20.46 6.10
N ASP A 368 -3.09 -19.46 5.24
CA ASP A 368 -2.00 -19.10 4.36
C ASP A 368 -0.93 -18.32 5.15
N TYR A 369 0.33 -18.34 4.73
CA TYR A 369 1.36 -17.43 5.26
C TYR A 369 1.82 -16.46 4.19
N ALA A 370 2.28 -15.29 4.62
CA ALA A 370 3.02 -14.35 3.79
C ALA A 370 4.17 -13.76 4.59
N ILE A 371 5.38 -13.82 4.04
CA ILE A 371 6.61 -13.38 4.67
C ILE A 371 7.05 -12.06 4.04
N LEU A 372 7.21 -11.08 4.89
CA LEU A 372 7.75 -9.76 4.63
C LEU A 372 9.03 -9.57 5.44
N THR A 373 9.88 -8.66 5.01
CA THR A 373 11.02 -8.20 5.81
C THR A 373 10.92 -6.69 6.01
N GLY A 374 11.23 -6.22 7.22
CA GLY A 374 11.30 -4.80 7.52
C GLY A 374 12.41 -4.10 6.74
N GLY A 375 13.49 -4.82 6.39
CA GLY A 375 14.60 -4.29 5.60
C GLY A 375 14.22 -3.87 4.18
N ASP A 376 13.17 -4.48 3.59
CA ASP A 376 12.65 -4.08 2.27
C ASP A 376 11.70 -2.88 2.36
N ILE A 377 11.08 -2.66 3.53
CA ILE A 377 10.08 -1.62 3.75
C ILE A 377 10.75 -0.27 4.05
N ALA A 378 11.76 -0.27 4.92
CA ALA A 378 12.47 0.93 5.35
C ALA A 378 12.99 1.83 4.20
N PRO A 379 13.62 1.29 3.12
CA PRO A 379 14.16 2.12 2.04
C PRO A 379 13.10 2.68 1.07
N MET A 380 11.84 2.23 1.10
CA MET A 380 10.83 2.65 0.11
C MET A 380 10.35 4.09 0.28
N GLY A 381 10.64 4.75 1.41
CA GLY A 381 10.19 6.11 1.68
C GLY A 381 8.66 6.22 1.67
N SER A 382 8.10 7.14 0.88
CA SER A 382 6.65 7.32 0.76
C SER A 382 5.92 6.16 0.06
N GLU A 383 6.60 5.41 -0.80
CA GLU A 383 6.02 4.23 -1.47
C GLU A 383 5.74 3.10 -0.46
N GLY A 384 6.50 3.06 0.64
CA GLY A 384 6.33 2.10 1.74
C GLY A 384 4.91 2.09 2.30
N VAL A 385 4.30 3.27 2.46
CA VAL A 385 2.90 3.44 2.89
C VAL A 385 1.96 2.67 1.96
N THR A 386 2.05 2.94 0.65
CA THR A 386 1.19 2.31 -0.36
C THR A 386 1.39 0.81 -0.39
N ALA A 387 2.65 0.36 -0.29
CA ALA A 387 3.00 -1.05 -0.30
C ALA A 387 2.43 -1.79 0.93
N VAL A 388 2.54 -1.20 2.13
CA VAL A 388 1.93 -1.73 3.36
C VAL A 388 0.41 -1.83 3.21
N HIS A 389 -0.27 -0.78 2.72
CA HIS A 389 -1.71 -0.84 2.48
C HIS A 389 -2.10 -1.97 1.51
N LYS A 390 -1.35 -2.17 0.42
CA LYS A 390 -1.58 -3.24 -0.54
C LYS A 390 -1.43 -4.63 0.08
N VAL A 391 -0.43 -4.85 0.94
CA VAL A 391 -0.22 -6.13 1.62
C VAL A 391 -1.40 -6.46 2.53
N PHE A 392 -1.85 -5.52 3.36
CA PHE A 392 -2.97 -5.76 4.28
C PHE A 392 -4.30 -5.98 3.53
N GLU A 393 -4.57 -5.21 2.47
CA GLU A 393 -5.76 -5.45 1.64
C GLU A 393 -5.71 -6.80 0.92
N TRP A 394 -4.55 -7.13 0.34
CA TRP A 394 -4.33 -8.44 -0.26
C TRP A 394 -4.53 -9.57 0.77
N ALA A 395 -4.02 -9.43 1.99
CA ALA A 395 -4.18 -10.43 3.05
C ALA A 395 -5.66 -10.65 3.40
N LYS A 396 -6.46 -9.58 3.48
CA LYS A 396 -7.91 -9.64 3.76
C LYS A 396 -8.70 -10.40 2.69
N THR A 397 -8.21 -10.46 1.46
CA THR A 397 -8.89 -11.22 0.37
C THR A 397 -8.79 -12.74 0.52
N SER A 398 -7.90 -13.28 1.37
CA SER A 398 -7.80 -14.73 1.53
C SER A 398 -9.04 -15.32 2.19
N ARG A 399 -9.51 -16.45 1.65
CA ARG A 399 -10.61 -17.23 2.24
C ARG A 399 -10.17 -18.00 3.49
N LYS A 400 -8.92 -18.43 3.57
CA LYS A 400 -8.38 -19.25 4.68
C LYS A 400 -7.87 -18.43 5.87
N GLY A 401 -7.75 -17.12 5.68
CA GLY A 401 -6.99 -16.21 6.54
C GLY A 401 -5.48 -16.29 6.26
N VAL A 402 -4.76 -15.21 6.55
CA VAL A 402 -3.30 -15.10 6.30
C VAL A 402 -2.54 -14.79 7.59
N LEU A 403 -1.52 -15.57 7.89
CA LEU A 403 -0.47 -15.21 8.85
C LEU A 403 0.54 -14.29 8.15
N LEU A 404 0.54 -13.02 8.54
CA LEU A 404 1.48 -12.01 8.07
C LEU A 404 2.71 -12.03 8.97
N PHE A 405 3.81 -12.61 8.48
CA PHE A 405 5.09 -12.64 9.18
C PHE A 405 5.98 -11.51 8.69
N VAL A 406 6.41 -10.62 9.59
CA VAL A 406 7.33 -9.52 9.29
C VAL A 406 8.64 -9.78 10.01
N ASP A 407 9.65 -10.23 9.26
CA ASP A 407 11.01 -10.43 9.77
C ASP A 407 11.76 -9.11 9.89
N GLU A 408 12.70 -8.97 10.83
CA GLU A 408 13.47 -7.74 11.06
C GLU A 408 12.59 -6.48 11.17
N ALA A 409 11.47 -6.59 11.90
CA ALA A 409 10.49 -5.52 11.97
C ALA A 409 11.03 -4.24 12.67
N ASP A 410 12.10 -4.35 13.45
CA ASP A 410 12.87 -3.22 14.01
C ASP A 410 13.48 -2.30 12.94
N ALA A 411 13.51 -2.69 11.66
CA ALA A 411 13.97 -1.82 10.59
C ALA A 411 13.05 -0.60 10.36
N PHE A 412 11.73 -0.74 10.53
CA PHE A 412 10.77 0.35 10.29
C PHE A 412 9.83 0.63 11.48
N LEU A 413 9.78 -0.24 12.50
CA LEU A 413 8.93 -0.08 13.70
C LEU A 413 9.64 0.59 14.89
N ARG A 414 10.61 1.48 14.63
CA ARG A 414 11.42 2.12 15.69
C ARG A 414 10.67 3.24 16.42
N LYS A 415 11.07 3.51 17.68
CA LYS A 415 10.58 4.64 18.49
C LYS A 415 10.69 5.97 17.72
N ARG A 416 9.55 6.67 17.58
CA ARG A 416 9.44 7.95 16.84
C ARG A 416 10.39 9.05 17.33
N ASP A 417 10.74 9.01 18.62
CA ASP A 417 11.56 10.02 19.32
C ASP A 417 13.06 9.92 18.98
N GLN A 418 13.49 8.88 18.28
CA GLN A 418 14.87 8.82 17.79
C GLN A 418 15.04 9.79 16.61
N GLU A 419 15.89 10.82 16.78
CA GLU A 419 16.08 11.94 15.84
C GLU A 419 16.49 11.54 14.40
N ARG A 420 16.90 10.28 14.19
CA ARG A 420 17.43 9.80 12.91
C ARG A 420 16.40 9.10 12.00
N ILE A 421 15.12 9.05 12.36
CA ILE A 421 14.11 8.36 11.53
C ILE A 421 13.63 9.29 10.41
N SER A 422 13.78 8.83 9.16
CA SER A 422 13.25 9.51 7.97
C SER A 422 11.72 9.63 8.03
N GLU A 423 11.17 10.75 7.54
CA GLU A 423 9.72 10.98 7.43
C GLU A 423 8.99 9.85 6.69
N GLY A 424 9.61 9.24 5.67
CA GLY A 424 9.03 8.10 4.95
C GLY A 424 8.85 6.85 5.83
N VAL A 425 9.81 6.60 6.73
CA VAL A 425 9.71 5.49 7.70
C VAL A 425 8.63 5.79 8.74
N ARG A 426 8.54 7.03 9.23
CA ARG A 426 7.46 7.46 10.15
C ARG A 426 6.07 7.31 9.52
N ALA A 427 5.91 7.73 8.27
CA ALA A 427 4.65 7.59 7.53
C ALA A 427 4.28 6.11 7.35
N THR A 428 5.25 5.26 7.02
CA THR A 428 5.03 3.81 6.86
C THR A 428 4.69 3.14 8.19
N LEU A 429 5.34 3.54 9.29
CA LEU A 429 4.97 3.12 10.65
C LEU A 429 3.53 3.51 10.97
N ASN A 430 3.12 4.75 10.71
CA ASN A 430 1.74 5.19 10.95
C ASN A 430 0.72 4.42 10.11
N ALA A 431 1.03 4.11 8.85
CA ALA A 431 0.20 3.28 7.99
C ALA A 431 0.06 1.85 8.53
N PHE A 432 1.17 1.27 9.02
CA PHE A 432 1.16 -0.03 9.68
C PHE A 432 0.32 0.00 10.97
N LEU A 433 0.48 1.05 11.78
CA LEU A 433 -0.28 1.22 13.00
C LEU A 433 -1.79 1.33 12.74
N TYR A 434 -2.18 2.09 11.72
CA TYR A 434 -3.57 2.23 11.29
C TYR A 434 -4.19 0.88 10.90
N ARG A 435 -3.42 0.01 10.20
CA ARG A 435 -3.90 -1.33 9.80
C ARG A 435 -3.96 -2.36 10.91
N THR A 436 -3.24 -2.12 12.01
CA THR A 436 -3.15 -3.03 13.16
C THR A 436 -3.98 -2.57 14.36
N GLY A 437 -4.63 -1.40 14.29
CA GLY A 437 -5.42 -0.85 15.38
C GLY A 437 -6.66 -1.66 15.78
N GLU A 438 -7.15 -2.53 14.89
CA GLU A 438 -8.30 -3.39 15.16
C GLU A 438 -7.93 -4.87 15.08
N GLN A 439 -8.51 -5.67 15.97
CA GLN A 439 -8.36 -7.12 15.95
C GLN A 439 -9.03 -7.70 14.69
N SER A 440 -8.32 -8.59 14.00
CA SER A 440 -8.74 -9.10 12.69
C SER A 440 -9.12 -10.57 12.74
N LYS A 441 -10.22 -10.93 12.07
CA LYS A 441 -10.58 -12.32 11.77
C LYS A 441 -9.98 -12.83 10.46
N LYS A 442 -9.30 -11.95 9.71
CA LYS A 442 -8.82 -12.23 8.34
C LYS A 442 -7.32 -12.43 8.27
N PHE A 443 -6.57 -11.80 9.16
CA PHE A 443 -5.13 -11.99 9.23
C PHE A 443 -4.68 -12.06 10.68
N MET A 444 -3.57 -12.77 10.90
CA MET A 444 -2.83 -12.82 12.15
C MET A 444 -1.48 -12.14 11.91
N LEU A 445 -1.09 -11.19 12.77
CA LEU A 445 0.22 -10.55 12.65
C LEU A 445 1.25 -11.28 13.52
N VAL A 446 2.40 -11.62 12.93
CA VAL A 446 3.56 -12.13 13.65
C VAL A 446 4.76 -11.26 13.31
N LEU A 447 5.30 -10.56 14.29
CA LEU A 447 6.50 -9.74 14.16
C LEU A 447 7.71 -10.51 14.67
N ALA A 448 8.82 -10.47 13.95
CA ALA A 448 10.10 -10.96 14.46
C ALA A 448 11.11 -9.81 14.56
N SER A 449 11.82 -9.75 15.70
CA SER A 449 12.86 -8.76 15.91
C SER A 449 14.04 -9.34 16.69
N ASN A 450 15.21 -8.77 16.41
CA ASN A 450 16.41 -9.02 17.20
C ASN A 450 16.61 -7.98 18.31
N GLN A 451 15.92 -6.83 18.25
CA GLN A 451 16.05 -5.67 19.15
C GLN A 451 14.67 -5.12 19.55
N PRO A 452 13.83 -5.90 20.27
CA PRO A 452 12.48 -5.49 20.63
C PRO A 452 12.43 -4.19 21.47
N GLU A 453 13.50 -3.85 22.19
CA GLU A 453 13.61 -2.63 22.99
C GLU A 453 13.56 -1.33 22.16
N GLN A 454 13.83 -1.42 20.85
CA GLN A 454 13.76 -0.29 19.93
C GLN A 454 12.36 -0.05 19.37
N PHE A 455 11.41 -0.94 19.64
CA PHE A 455 10.05 -0.82 19.11
C PHE A 455 9.34 0.41 19.66
N ASP A 456 8.51 1.03 18.81
CA ASP A 456 7.55 2.04 19.22
C ASP A 456 6.55 1.45 20.22
N TRP A 457 6.21 2.23 21.26
CA TRP A 457 5.32 1.78 22.33
C TRP A 457 3.94 1.36 21.80
N ALA A 458 3.45 2.02 20.74
CA ALA A 458 2.15 1.72 20.14
C ALA A 458 2.15 0.38 19.38
N ILE A 459 3.32 -0.18 19.04
CA ILE A 459 3.43 -1.55 18.51
C ILE A 459 3.34 -2.55 19.64
N ASN A 460 4.07 -2.31 20.74
CA ASN A 460 4.06 -3.22 21.89
C ASN A 460 2.65 -3.38 22.48
N ASP A 461 1.87 -2.30 22.54
CA ASP A 461 0.47 -2.32 23.00
C ASP A 461 -0.45 -3.22 22.14
N ARG A 462 -0.10 -3.45 20.87
CA ARG A 462 -0.89 -4.27 19.93
C ARG A 462 -0.46 -5.72 19.84
N MET A 463 0.60 -6.10 20.55
CA MET A 463 1.09 -7.47 20.60
C MET A 463 0.46 -8.17 21.79
N ASP A 464 -0.37 -9.17 21.52
CA ASP A 464 -1.09 -9.91 22.57
C ASP A 464 -0.17 -10.89 23.31
N GLU A 465 0.84 -11.44 22.62
CA GLU A 465 1.82 -12.35 23.21
C GLU A 465 3.25 -12.03 22.75
N ILE A 466 4.20 -12.02 23.70
CA ILE A 466 5.63 -11.85 23.45
C ILE A 466 6.34 -13.16 23.76
N VAL A 467 7.02 -13.71 22.76
CA VAL A 467 7.75 -14.98 22.83
C VAL A 467 9.24 -14.73 22.67
N GLN A 468 10.01 -15.04 23.70
CA GLN A 468 11.46 -14.91 23.68
C GLN A 468 12.15 -16.20 23.21
N PHE A 469 12.78 -16.12 22.04
CA PHE A 469 13.69 -17.15 21.53
C PHE A 469 15.10 -16.90 22.07
N THR A 470 15.67 -17.93 22.68
CA THR A 470 17.06 -17.89 23.18
C THR A 470 17.94 -18.84 22.37
N LEU A 471 19.24 -18.75 22.59
CA LEU A 471 20.17 -19.76 22.10
C LEU A 471 19.89 -21.12 22.76
N PRO A 472 20.19 -22.24 22.06
CA PRO A 472 19.97 -23.59 22.58
C PRO A 472 20.92 -23.93 23.74
N GLY A 473 20.40 -24.62 24.76
CA GLY A 473 21.18 -25.23 25.84
C GLY A 473 21.90 -26.48 25.36
N LEU A 474 22.55 -27.20 26.29
CA LEU A 474 23.36 -28.38 25.93
C LEU A 474 22.50 -29.48 25.28
N GLU A 475 21.37 -29.80 25.90
CA GLU A 475 20.45 -30.85 25.44
C GLU A 475 19.85 -30.52 24.07
N GLU A 476 19.45 -29.26 23.84
CA GLU A 476 18.91 -28.84 22.55
C GLU A 476 19.98 -28.83 21.46
N ARG A 477 21.22 -28.43 21.80
CA ARG A 477 22.35 -28.50 20.84
C ARG A 477 22.63 -29.93 20.42
N GLU A 478 22.62 -30.87 21.35
CA GLU A 478 22.82 -32.30 21.05
C GLU A 478 21.71 -32.83 20.12
N ARG A 479 20.46 -32.48 20.40
CA ARG A 479 19.32 -32.81 19.52
C ARG A 479 19.45 -32.15 18.14
N LEU A 480 19.85 -30.88 18.06
CA LEU A 480 20.05 -30.14 16.81
C LEU A 480 21.17 -30.76 15.97
N VAL A 481 22.33 -31.06 16.57
CA VAL A 481 23.46 -31.70 15.89
C VAL A 481 23.03 -33.05 15.33
N ARG A 482 22.37 -33.90 16.13
CA ARG A 482 21.85 -35.19 15.65
C ARG A 482 20.85 -35.04 14.50
N HIS A 483 19.92 -34.10 14.62
CA HIS A 483 18.92 -33.85 13.57
C HIS A 483 19.55 -33.45 12.25
N TYR A 484 20.52 -32.50 12.28
CA TYR A 484 21.20 -32.07 11.06
C TYR A 484 22.19 -33.11 10.54
N PHE A 485 22.84 -33.88 11.41
CA PHE A 485 23.67 -35.01 11.02
C PHE A 485 22.87 -36.05 10.23
N ASP A 486 21.69 -36.43 10.74
CA ASP A 486 20.79 -37.35 10.02
C ASP A 486 20.38 -36.81 8.66
N ARG A 487 19.91 -35.55 8.63
CA ARG A 487 19.40 -34.91 7.42
C ARG A 487 20.45 -34.72 6.32
N PHE A 488 21.67 -34.31 6.68
CA PHE A 488 22.70 -33.91 5.71
C PHE A 488 23.74 -34.99 5.41
N LEU A 489 23.90 -35.99 6.29
CA LEU A 489 24.91 -37.04 6.12
C LEU A 489 24.26 -38.41 5.99
N LEU A 490 23.42 -38.84 6.95
CA LEU A 490 22.83 -40.18 6.93
C LEU A 490 21.84 -40.37 5.77
N GLN A 491 20.86 -39.49 5.61
CA GLN A 491 19.86 -39.63 4.54
C GLN A 491 20.48 -39.60 3.13
N PRO A 492 21.46 -38.71 2.82
CA PRO A 492 22.19 -38.77 1.56
C PRO A 492 23.02 -40.05 1.43
N SER A 493 23.68 -40.54 2.48
CA SER A 493 24.48 -41.78 2.41
C SER A 493 23.64 -43.03 2.08
N LEU A 494 22.35 -43.03 2.46
CA LEU A 494 21.41 -44.11 2.12
C LEU A 494 20.91 -44.04 0.68
N THR A 495 20.96 -42.85 0.06
CA THR A 495 20.48 -42.64 -1.30
C THR A 495 21.62 -42.88 -2.27
N LYS A 496 21.50 -43.91 -3.14
CA LYS A 496 22.53 -44.27 -4.16
C LYS A 496 23.03 -43.11 -5.03
N SER A 497 22.30 -42.00 -5.07
CA SER A 497 22.67 -40.80 -5.84
C SER A 497 23.80 -39.98 -5.20
N HIS A 498 24.13 -40.17 -3.91
CA HIS A 498 25.11 -39.35 -3.22
C HIS A 498 26.31 -40.19 -2.76
N ARG A 499 27.51 -39.74 -3.14
CA ARG A 499 28.81 -40.34 -2.79
C ARG A 499 29.30 -39.84 -1.43
N ILE A 500 28.50 -39.98 -0.37
CA ILE A 500 28.95 -39.67 0.99
C ILE A 500 29.06 -40.97 1.75
N HIS A 501 30.28 -41.29 2.18
CA HIS A 501 30.57 -42.41 3.07
C HIS A 501 31.11 -41.88 4.38
N LEU A 502 30.60 -42.38 5.50
CA LEU A 502 31.15 -42.11 6.82
C LEU A 502 32.29 -43.10 7.09
N ALA A 503 33.41 -42.63 7.62
CA ALA A 503 34.47 -43.54 8.04
C ALA A 503 33.95 -44.53 9.10
N GLU A 504 34.33 -45.81 8.98
CA GLU A 504 33.76 -46.92 9.78
C GLU A 504 33.95 -46.75 11.29
N ASN A 505 34.92 -45.95 11.70
CA ASN A 505 35.28 -45.71 13.10
C ASN A 505 34.45 -44.62 13.80
N ILE A 506 33.56 -43.91 13.11
CA ILE A 506 32.84 -42.77 13.70
C ILE A 506 31.62 -43.25 14.48
N ASN A 507 31.71 -43.25 15.81
CA ASN A 507 30.53 -43.36 16.67
C ASN A 507 29.76 -42.04 16.67
N TYR A 508 28.78 -41.93 15.78
CA TYR A 508 28.00 -40.69 15.60
C TYR A 508 27.33 -40.20 16.89
N ALA A 509 26.88 -41.10 17.78
CA ALA A 509 26.18 -40.71 18.99
C ALA A 509 27.12 -39.97 19.96
N VAL A 510 28.35 -40.48 20.10
CA VAL A 510 29.42 -39.87 20.89
C VAL A 510 29.90 -38.58 20.23
N LYS A 511 30.13 -38.60 18.91
CA LYS A 511 30.61 -37.40 18.20
C LYS A 511 29.61 -36.26 18.24
N CYS A 512 28.31 -36.53 18.07
CA CYS A 512 27.27 -35.51 18.20
C CYS A 512 27.24 -34.87 19.59
N ALA A 513 27.41 -35.67 20.65
CA ALA A 513 27.45 -35.18 22.02
C ALA A 513 28.72 -34.34 22.31
N GLU A 514 29.87 -34.74 21.74
CA GLU A 514 31.11 -33.96 21.81
C GLU A 514 30.95 -32.59 21.12
N VAL A 515 30.44 -32.57 19.89
CA VAL A 515 30.19 -31.34 19.13
C VAL A 515 29.18 -30.44 19.85
N ALA A 516 28.15 -31.01 20.48
CA ALA A 516 27.18 -30.25 21.27
C ALA A 516 27.82 -29.53 22.48
N LYS A 517 28.83 -30.13 23.12
CA LYS A 517 29.59 -29.50 24.20
C LYS A 517 30.46 -28.34 23.69
N ARG A 518 31.11 -28.53 22.53
CA ARG A 518 32.01 -27.53 21.91
C ARG A 518 31.27 -26.34 21.30
N THR A 519 30.02 -26.51 20.87
CA THR A 519 29.23 -25.47 20.16
C THR A 519 28.43 -24.54 21.09
N THR A 520 28.95 -24.25 22.28
CA THR A 520 28.28 -23.36 23.24
C THR A 520 28.12 -21.94 22.67
N GLY A 521 26.90 -21.39 22.75
CA GLY A 521 26.58 -20.05 22.23
C GLY A 521 26.22 -19.98 20.74
N LEU A 522 26.32 -21.09 20.00
CA LEU A 522 25.93 -21.12 18.60
C LEU A 522 24.39 -21.20 18.45
N SER A 523 23.88 -20.51 17.43
CA SER A 523 22.47 -20.59 17.02
C SER A 523 22.17 -21.87 16.23
N GLY A 524 20.88 -22.25 16.13
CA GLY A 524 20.47 -23.40 15.31
C GLY A 524 20.89 -23.29 13.84
N ARG A 525 20.88 -22.07 13.28
CA ARG A 525 21.41 -21.81 11.92
C ARG A 525 22.92 -22.08 11.81
N GLU A 526 23.70 -21.75 12.85
CA GLU A 526 25.14 -22.01 12.85
C GLU A 526 25.44 -23.50 13.00
N ILE A 527 24.68 -24.22 13.83
CA ILE A 527 24.78 -25.67 13.95
C ILE A 527 24.41 -26.37 12.62
N SER A 528 23.37 -25.90 11.92
CA SER A 528 23.05 -26.40 10.58
C SER A 528 24.19 -26.16 9.58
N LYS A 529 24.91 -25.03 9.67
CA LYS A 529 26.05 -24.73 8.80
C LYS A 529 27.22 -25.67 9.05
N ILE A 530 27.44 -26.11 10.30
CA ILE A 530 28.44 -27.14 10.61
C ILE A 530 28.13 -28.44 9.86
N ALA A 531 26.87 -28.90 9.90
CA ALA A 531 26.46 -30.12 9.19
C ALA A 531 26.60 -30.00 7.66
N VAL A 532 26.27 -28.83 7.09
CA VAL A 532 26.53 -28.54 5.67
C VAL A 532 28.03 -28.55 5.39
N GLY A 533 28.85 -27.98 6.29
CA GLY A 533 30.31 -28.00 6.18
C GLY A 533 30.88 -29.41 6.18
N TRP A 534 30.35 -30.33 7.00
CA TRP A 534 30.72 -31.75 6.97
C TRP A 534 30.37 -32.40 5.63
N GLN A 535 29.19 -32.12 5.09
CA GLN A 535 28.80 -32.61 3.76
C GLN A 535 29.74 -32.07 2.66
N THR A 536 30.08 -30.79 2.70
CA THR A 536 31.06 -30.20 1.77
C THR A 536 32.42 -30.86 1.91
N ALA A 537 32.91 -31.06 3.13
CA ALA A 537 34.18 -31.73 3.40
C ALA A 537 34.19 -33.15 2.80
N ALA A 538 33.10 -33.91 2.98
CA ALA A 538 32.96 -35.23 2.39
C ALA A 538 33.02 -35.20 0.85
N TYR A 539 32.30 -34.28 0.21
CA TYR A 539 32.31 -34.13 -1.25
C TYR A 539 33.64 -33.63 -1.82
N SER A 540 34.42 -32.91 -1.03
CA SER A 540 35.76 -32.45 -1.42
C SER A 540 36.85 -33.50 -1.20
N SER A 541 36.57 -34.58 -0.47
CA SER A 541 37.48 -35.71 -0.33
C SER A 541 37.55 -36.52 -1.63
N GLU A 542 38.74 -36.96 -2.03
CA GLU A 542 38.93 -37.78 -3.23
C GLU A 542 38.10 -39.07 -3.17
N ASP A 543 37.99 -39.66 -1.97
CA ASP A 543 37.28 -40.91 -1.73
C ASP A 543 35.79 -40.73 -1.42
N GLY A 544 35.32 -39.48 -1.24
CA GLY A 544 33.96 -39.22 -0.74
C GLY A 544 33.73 -39.62 0.72
N VAL A 545 34.80 -39.93 1.47
CA VAL A 545 34.75 -40.37 2.86
C VAL A 545 34.93 -39.19 3.81
N LEU A 546 34.00 -39.04 4.76
CA LEU A 546 34.08 -38.08 5.86
C LEU A 546 34.80 -38.72 7.05
N THR A 547 35.98 -38.20 7.38
CA THR A 547 36.77 -38.64 8.55
C THR A 547 36.49 -37.78 9.78
N GLU A 548 36.81 -38.30 10.97
CA GLU A 548 36.64 -37.56 12.23
C GLU A 548 37.44 -36.24 12.25
N GLY A 549 38.70 -36.27 11.77
CA GLY A 549 39.53 -35.07 11.71
C GLY A 549 38.95 -33.97 10.81
N MET A 550 38.30 -34.35 9.70
CA MET A 550 37.59 -33.39 8.84
C MET A 550 36.37 -32.80 9.56
N MET A 551 35.66 -33.60 10.34
CA MET A 551 34.54 -33.10 11.14
C MET A 551 35.00 -32.09 12.19
N ASP A 552 36.10 -32.38 12.87
CA ASP A 552 36.67 -31.49 13.90
C ASP A 552 37.16 -30.18 13.31
N ALA A 553 37.86 -30.21 12.17
CA ALA A 553 38.31 -29.01 11.50
C ALA A 553 37.15 -28.05 11.13
N VAL A 554 36.03 -28.60 10.66
CA VAL A 554 34.82 -27.81 10.37
C VAL A 554 34.23 -27.19 11.64
N VAL A 555 34.20 -27.95 12.74
CA VAL A 555 33.68 -27.46 14.03
C VAL A 555 34.57 -26.36 14.58
N ASP A 556 35.89 -26.52 14.55
CA ASP A 556 36.84 -25.51 15.03
C ASP A 556 36.75 -24.22 14.22
N SER A 557 36.64 -24.33 12.89
CA SER A 557 36.41 -23.19 12.02
C SER A 557 35.10 -22.46 12.35
N ALA A 558 34.02 -23.20 12.62
CA ALA A 558 32.74 -22.62 13.00
C ALA A 558 32.78 -21.90 14.37
N ILE A 559 33.51 -22.46 15.35
CA ILE A 559 33.71 -21.84 16.67
C ILE A 559 34.55 -20.57 16.55
N ALA A 560 35.66 -20.62 15.82
CA ALA A 560 36.51 -19.47 15.55
C ALA A 560 35.73 -18.35 14.86
N ALA A 561 34.91 -18.69 13.85
CA ALA A 561 34.05 -17.73 13.16
C ALA A 561 32.95 -17.15 14.07
N ASN A 562 32.41 -17.92 15.03
CA ASN A 562 31.44 -17.39 15.99
C ASN A 562 32.11 -16.41 16.97
N ARG A 563 33.30 -16.74 17.49
CA ARG A 563 34.10 -15.87 18.36
C ARG A 563 34.39 -14.52 17.68
N GLN A 564 34.86 -14.56 16.44
CA GLN A 564 35.13 -13.35 15.65
C GLN A 564 33.87 -12.47 15.46
N LYS A 565 32.70 -13.08 15.21
CA LYS A 565 31.43 -12.33 15.11
C LYS A 565 31.02 -11.69 16.43
N GLN A 566 31.28 -12.35 17.57
CA GLN A 566 31.00 -11.78 18.89
C GLN A 566 31.89 -10.57 19.14
N GLU A 567 33.17 -10.64 18.81
CA GLU A 567 34.12 -9.53 18.89
C GLU A 567 33.63 -8.33 18.04
N TRP A 568 33.20 -8.57 16.80
CA TRP A 568 32.65 -7.52 15.93
C TRP A 568 31.36 -6.88 16.46
N ARG A 569 30.52 -7.63 17.20
CA ARG A 569 29.31 -7.05 17.82
C ARG A 569 29.62 -6.06 18.93
N HIS A 570 30.72 -6.27 19.64
CA HIS A 570 31.15 -5.39 20.72
C HIS A 570 32.10 -4.29 20.26
N TYR A 571 32.64 -4.39 19.04
CA TYR A 571 33.50 -3.39 18.46
C TYR A 571 32.74 -2.06 18.26
N ARG A 572 33.00 -1.08 19.13
CA ARG A 572 32.71 0.32 18.84
C ARG A 572 33.93 0.92 18.15
N LEU A 573 33.69 1.65 17.07
CA LEU A 573 34.72 2.52 16.49
C LEU A 573 35.25 3.44 17.60
N PRO A 574 36.58 3.62 17.73
CA PRO A 574 37.12 4.67 18.59
C PRO A 574 36.53 6.01 18.15
N ASP A 575 36.02 6.80 19.08
CA ASP A 575 35.54 8.15 18.78
C ASP A 575 36.70 8.93 18.14
N ALA A 576 36.49 9.46 16.94
CA ALA A 576 37.45 10.33 16.26
C ALA A 576 37.52 11.67 16.99
N VAL A 577 38.26 11.71 18.11
CA VAL A 577 38.56 12.90 18.89
C VAL A 577 40.06 12.83 19.23
N GLU A 578 40.75 13.97 19.09
CA GLU A 578 42.18 14.21 19.38
C GLU A 578 43.20 13.98 18.25
N ALA A 579 43.13 14.78 17.17
CA ALA A 579 44.31 15.11 16.38
C ALA A 579 44.14 16.42 15.57
N VAL A 580 43.92 17.55 16.26
CA VAL A 580 44.27 18.88 15.71
C VAL A 580 44.83 19.73 16.86
N PRO A 581 46.16 19.88 16.96
CA PRO A 581 46.74 20.99 17.72
C PRO A 581 46.57 22.28 16.91
N ASN A 582 46.21 23.37 17.62
CA ASN A 582 46.10 24.74 17.12
C ASN A 582 47.32 25.22 16.33
#